data_AF-A0A482RFS7-F1
#
_entry.id   AF-A0A482RFS7-F1
#
_cell.length_a   1.000
_cell.length_b   1.000
_cell.length_c   1.000
_cell.angle_alpha   90.00
_cell.angle_beta   90.00
_cell.angle_gamma   90.00
#
_symmetry.space_group_name_H-M   'P 1'
#
loop_
_entity.id
_entity.type
_entity.pdbx_description
1 polymer ?
#
loop_
_entity_poly.entity_id
_entity_poly.type
_entity_poly.pdbx_seq_one_letter_code
_entity_poly.pdbx_strand_id
1 'polypeptide(L)'
;MTCTSVRYVGCAPVRAQRVSCAALTRAHTHARTPAFTLAPHAVGYVLQVAPTCNYSQNIGNSYTAALWTNLAGTVDGLGASLEGRRLGMFSYGSGALATMFALDGTSKGSAPFSLADMQHKMDITRRLAARREATPEEFTEAMNIRERAYGKAHYTPVGSVDNVPAGGWYLKSVHTDHTRVYARKA
;
A
#
# COMPACT_ATOMS: atom_id res chain seq x y z
N MET A 1 36.79 16.13 -34.66
CA MET A 1 36.84 14.65 -34.67
C MET A 1 37.89 14.19 -33.69
N THR A 2 37.47 13.72 -32.53
CA THR A 2 38.27 12.85 -31.66
C THR A 2 37.26 11.96 -30.92
N CYS A 3 37.21 10.72 -31.40
CA CYS A 3 36.40 9.65 -30.86
C CYS A 3 37.16 9.03 -29.69
N THR A 4 36.57 9.04 -28.49
CA THR A 4 37.07 8.24 -27.36
C THR A 4 35.93 7.38 -26.85
N SER A 5 35.96 6.12 -27.26
CA SER A 5 35.02 5.07 -26.85
C SER A 5 35.19 4.74 -25.36
N VAL A 6 34.10 4.77 -24.59
CA VAL A 6 34.06 4.19 -23.24
C VAL A 6 33.48 2.79 -23.35
N ARG A 7 34.32 1.76 -23.17
CA ARG A 7 33.88 0.38 -22.94
C ARG A 7 33.63 0.22 -21.44
N TYR A 8 32.41 -0.13 -21.04
CA TYR A 8 32.14 -0.69 -19.71
C TYR A 8 32.19 -2.21 -19.79
N VAL A 9 33.21 -2.81 -19.16
CA VAL A 9 33.30 -4.25 -18.90
C VAL A 9 33.54 -4.39 -17.40
N GLY A 10 32.70 -5.17 -16.71
CA GLY A 10 32.99 -5.63 -15.35
C GLY A 10 31.78 -5.72 -14.44
N CYS A 11 31.04 -6.83 -14.54
CA CYS A 11 30.14 -7.29 -13.48
C CYS A 11 31.01 -7.87 -12.36
N ALA A 12 30.98 -7.28 -11.15
CA ALA A 12 31.61 -7.86 -9.97
C ALA A 12 30.53 -8.54 -9.10
N PRO A 13 30.77 -9.74 -8.56
CA PRO A 13 29.80 -10.46 -7.74
C PRO A 13 29.64 -9.80 -6.36
N VAL A 14 28.40 -9.54 -5.96
CA VAL A 14 28.08 -9.03 -4.62
C VAL A 14 28.26 -10.17 -3.60
N ARG A 15 29.27 -10.02 -2.73
CA ARG A 15 29.56 -10.95 -1.64
C ARG A 15 28.49 -10.77 -0.55
N ALA A 16 27.74 -11.82 -0.23
CA ALA A 16 26.78 -11.80 0.88
C ALA A 16 27.53 -11.63 2.22
N GLN A 17 27.42 -10.45 2.83
CA GLN A 17 27.87 -10.23 4.21
C GLN A 17 26.77 -10.69 5.17
N ARG A 18 27.10 -11.61 6.07
CA ARG A 18 26.23 -11.98 7.19
C ARG A 18 26.19 -10.81 8.18
N VAL A 19 25.05 -10.14 8.26
CA VAL A 19 24.79 -9.12 9.29
C VAL A 19 24.40 -9.85 10.57
N SER A 20 25.19 -9.70 11.65
CA SER A 20 24.86 -10.29 12.94
C SER A 20 23.70 -9.54 13.60
N CYS A 21 22.91 -10.23 14.42
CA CYS A 21 21.75 -9.66 15.13
C CYS A 21 22.10 -8.43 16.01
N ALA A 22 23.35 -8.32 16.45
CA ALA A 22 23.84 -7.16 17.19
C ALA A 22 23.98 -5.89 16.32
N ALA A 23 24.24 -6.04 15.02
CA ALA A 23 24.36 -4.91 14.09
C ALA A 23 22.99 -4.28 13.74
N LEU A 24 21.92 -5.09 13.70
CA LEU A 24 20.55 -4.60 13.50
C LEU A 24 20.05 -3.72 14.66
N THR A 25 20.46 -4.02 15.89
CA THR A 25 20.01 -3.27 17.07
C THR A 25 20.65 -1.86 17.15
N ARG A 26 21.86 -1.66 16.60
CA ARG A 26 22.52 -0.34 16.55
C ARG A 26 21.99 0.60 15.46
N ALA A 27 21.33 0.09 14.42
CA ALA A 27 20.84 0.91 13.32
C ALA A 27 19.57 1.71 13.67
N HIS A 28 18.73 1.22 14.60
CA HIS A 28 17.38 1.76 14.83
C HIS A 28 17.26 2.77 15.99
N THR A 29 18.21 2.84 16.92
CA THR A 29 18.20 3.80 18.05
C THR A 29 19.15 4.97 17.86
N HIS A 30 19.48 5.31 16.61
CA HIS A 30 20.32 6.46 16.29
C HIS A 30 19.51 7.77 16.26
N ALA A 31 18.88 8.11 17.39
CA ALA A 31 18.49 9.49 17.70
C ALA A 31 19.70 10.41 17.97
N ARG A 32 20.93 9.94 17.63
CA ARG A 32 22.22 10.62 17.85
C ARG A 32 23.18 10.49 16.66
N THR A 33 22.68 10.22 15.46
CA THR A 33 23.43 10.60 14.25
C THR A 33 23.07 12.06 13.99
N PRO A 34 24.03 12.96 13.70
CA PRO A 34 23.67 14.30 13.22
C PRO A 34 22.68 14.09 12.07
N ALA A 35 21.56 14.81 12.14
CA ALA A 35 20.37 14.66 11.31
C ALA A 35 20.68 13.90 10.02
N PHE A 36 20.07 12.72 9.81
CA PHE A 36 20.04 12.11 8.48
C PHE A 36 19.50 13.19 7.54
N THR A 37 20.39 13.89 6.85
CA THR A 37 20.00 15.05 6.09
C THR A 37 19.20 14.49 4.93
N LEU A 38 17.90 14.77 4.90
CA LEU A 38 17.04 14.35 3.80
C LEU A 38 17.52 14.96 2.47
N ALA A 39 18.34 16.01 2.50
CA ALA A 39 18.78 16.78 1.34
C ALA A 39 19.36 15.94 0.17
N PRO A 40 20.38 15.07 0.35
CA PRO A 40 20.90 14.23 -0.75
C PRO A 40 19.91 13.20 -1.28
N HIS A 41 18.89 12.81 -0.52
CA HIS A 41 17.90 11.79 -0.91
C HIS A 41 16.54 12.38 -1.29
N ALA A 42 16.35 13.69 -1.11
CA ALA A 42 15.09 14.38 -1.36
C ALA A 42 14.66 14.25 -2.83
N VAL A 43 15.61 14.38 -3.76
CA VAL A 43 15.35 14.24 -5.19
C VAL A 43 14.88 12.81 -5.52
N GLY A 44 15.58 11.79 -4.99
CA GLY A 44 15.20 10.39 -5.18
C GLY A 44 13.81 10.08 -4.62
N TYR A 45 13.52 10.56 -3.40
CA TYR A 45 12.21 10.41 -2.77
C TYR A 45 11.09 11.04 -3.62
N VAL A 46 11.27 12.30 -4.03
CA VAL A 46 10.26 13.04 -4.82
C VAL A 46 9.99 12.35 -6.15
N LEU A 47 11.01 11.78 -6.80
CA LEU A 47 10.86 11.14 -8.10
C LEU A 47 10.37 9.69 -8.03
N GLN A 48 10.76 8.93 -7.01
CA GLN A 48 10.57 7.47 -6.98
C GLN A 48 9.57 7.00 -5.93
N VAL A 49 9.37 7.75 -4.84
CA VAL A 49 8.59 7.30 -3.69
C VAL A 49 7.32 8.13 -3.54
N ALA A 50 7.43 9.46 -3.53
CA ALA A 50 6.29 10.36 -3.31
C ALA A 50 5.09 10.08 -4.25
N PRO A 51 5.27 9.80 -5.56
CA PRO A 51 4.15 9.49 -6.45
C PRO A 51 3.41 8.20 -6.07
N THR A 52 4.09 7.27 -5.39
CA THR A 52 3.52 5.98 -4.96
C THR A 52 2.72 6.09 -3.65
N CYS A 53 2.86 7.20 -2.92
CA CYS A 53 2.30 7.38 -1.58
C CYS A 53 0.89 7.98 -1.56
N ASN A 54 0.38 8.50 -2.69
CA ASN A 54 -0.87 9.25 -2.76
C ASN A 54 -2.03 8.54 -2.04
N TYR A 55 -2.13 7.23 -2.16
CA TYR A 55 -3.22 6.49 -1.51
C TYR A 55 -3.05 6.37 -0.02
N SER A 56 -1.87 5.94 0.44
CA SER A 56 -1.62 5.84 1.88
C SER A 56 -1.85 7.17 2.61
N GLN A 57 -1.60 8.30 1.94
CA GLN A 57 -1.91 9.63 2.46
C GLN A 57 -3.42 9.92 2.56
N ASN A 58 -4.23 9.30 1.70
CA ASN A 58 -5.68 9.51 1.59
C ASN A 58 -6.55 8.46 2.30
N ILE A 59 -5.98 7.33 2.75
CA ILE A 59 -6.72 6.25 3.44
C ILE A 59 -6.11 5.85 4.79
N GLY A 60 -4.88 6.29 5.06
CA GLY A 60 -4.12 5.84 6.23
C GLY A 60 -3.60 4.40 6.11
N ASN A 61 -3.36 3.77 7.25
CA ASN A 61 -2.74 2.45 7.32
C ASN A 61 -3.76 1.32 7.07
N SER A 62 -3.55 0.53 6.02
CA SER A 62 -4.35 -0.65 5.67
C SER A 62 -3.68 -1.99 6.00
N TYR A 63 -2.68 -1.98 6.89
CA TYR A 63 -1.93 -3.15 7.35
C TYR A 63 -1.32 -3.94 6.17
N THR A 64 -1.66 -5.22 6.04
CA THR A 64 -1.12 -6.11 5.00
C THR A 64 -1.42 -5.62 3.58
N ALA A 65 -2.47 -4.83 3.39
CA ALA A 65 -2.82 -4.25 2.11
C ALA A 65 -2.03 -2.97 1.78
N ALA A 66 -1.29 -2.37 2.71
CA ALA A 66 -0.66 -1.05 2.53
C ALA A 66 0.30 -1.01 1.33
N LEU A 67 1.19 -2.00 1.23
CA LEU A 67 2.14 -2.12 0.11
C LEU A 67 1.41 -2.24 -1.24
N TRP A 68 0.39 -3.10 -1.30
CA TRP A 68 -0.38 -3.35 -2.50
C TRP A 68 -1.26 -2.17 -2.90
N THR A 69 -1.71 -1.40 -1.92
CA THR A 69 -2.49 -0.19 -2.15
C THR A 69 -1.63 0.91 -2.79
N ASN A 70 -0.37 1.05 -2.34
CA ASN A 70 0.59 1.95 -2.98
C ASN A 70 1.01 1.46 -4.38
N LEU A 71 1.10 0.14 -4.60
CA LEU A 71 1.28 -0.41 -5.95
C LEU A 71 0.09 -0.04 -6.85
N ALA A 72 -1.13 -0.21 -6.37
CA ALA A 72 -2.33 0.19 -7.11
C ALA A 72 -2.34 1.69 -7.41
N GLY A 73 -1.92 2.54 -6.48
CA GLY A 73 -1.73 3.98 -6.71
C GLY A 73 -0.66 4.30 -7.75
N THR A 74 0.41 3.53 -7.75
CA THR A 74 1.47 3.66 -8.75
C THR A 74 0.95 3.30 -10.14
N VAL A 75 0.15 2.24 -10.27
CA VAL A 75 -0.48 1.82 -11.54
C VAL A 75 -1.54 2.83 -12.00
N ASP A 76 -2.39 3.34 -11.10
CA ASP A 76 -3.41 4.36 -11.40
C ASP A 76 -2.78 5.66 -11.89
N GLY A 77 -1.66 6.09 -11.29
CA GLY A 77 -0.96 7.32 -11.67
C GLY A 77 -0.07 7.21 -12.90
N LEU A 78 0.63 6.09 -13.09
CA LEU A 78 1.65 5.94 -14.15
C LEU A 78 1.19 5.09 -15.35
N GLY A 79 0.28 4.15 -15.16
CA GLY A 79 -0.27 3.30 -16.23
C GLY A 79 0.80 2.66 -17.11
N ALA A 80 0.68 2.84 -18.43
CA ALA A 80 1.63 2.35 -19.44
C ALA A 80 3.06 2.90 -19.26
N SER A 81 3.25 4.01 -18.54
CA SER A 81 4.59 4.54 -18.26
C SER A 81 5.44 3.61 -17.38
N LEU A 82 4.83 2.59 -16.77
CA LEU A 82 5.51 1.55 -16.01
C LEU A 82 6.18 0.49 -16.88
N GLU A 83 5.90 0.43 -18.19
CA GLU A 83 6.53 -0.53 -19.09
C GLU A 83 8.06 -0.37 -19.09
N GLY A 84 8.77 -1.49 -18.91
CA GLY A 84 10.23 -1.51 -18.79
C GLY A 84 10.78 -0.96 -17.48
N ARG A 85 9.94 -0.47 -16.57
CA ARG A 85 10.37 0.00 -15.24
C ARG A 85 10.41 -1.13 -14.23
N ARG A 86 11.39 -1.05 -13.33
CA ARG A 86 11.48 -1.92 -12.15
C ARG A 86 10.96 -1.21 -10.92
N LEU A 87 10.01 -1.84 -10.24
CA LEU A 87 9.38 -1.36 -9.00
C LEU A 87 9.99 -2.10 -7.82
N GLY A 88 10.63 -1.38 -6.91
CA GLY A 88 11.12 -1.93 -5.65
C GLY A 88 9.98 -2.04 -4.64
N MET A 89 9.81 -3.21 -4.05
CA MET A 89 8.74 -3.51 -3.09
C MET A 89 9.37 -3.90 -1.75
N PHE A 90 8.97 -3.21 -0.69
CA PHE A 90 9.41 -3.52 0.68
C PHE A 90 8.19 -3.78 1.55
N SER A 91 8.01 -5.04 1.96
CA SER A 91 6.94 -5.47 2.85
C SER A 91 7.48 -5.67 4.26
N TYR A 92 6.76 -5.17 5.26
CA TYR A 92 7.11 -5.26 6.67
C TYR A 92 5.89 -5.63 7.52
N GLY A 93 6.10 -6.53 8.49
CA GLY A 93 5.14 -6.86 9.55
C GLY A 93 5.83 -6.87 10.92
N SER A 94 5.19 -6.24 11.91
CA SER A 94 5.69 -6.22 13.28
C SER A 94 5.81 -7.63 13.87
N GLY A 95 6.86 -7.86 14.66
CA GLY A 95 7.32 -9.18 15.08
C GLY A 95 8.77 -9.36 14.70
N ALA A 96 9.03 -9.46 13.38
CA ALA A 96 10.27 -9.07 12.67
C ALA A 96 10.30 -9.56 11.19
N LEU A 97 9.15 -9.78 10.54
CA LEU A 97 9.16 -10.35 9.19
C LEU A 97 9.13 -9.24 8.15
N ALA A 98 10.16 -9.25 7.29
CA ALA A 98 10.28 -8.32 6.19
C ALA A 98 10.75 -9.05 4.93
N THR A 99 10.32 -8.57 3.77
CA THR A 99 10.78 -9.07 2.47
C THR A 99 10.88 -7.91 1.50
N MET A 100 12.03 -7.83 0.83
CA MET A 100 12.25 -6.93 -0.30
C MET A 100 12.25 -7.74 -1.58
N PHE A 101 11.46 -7.31 -2.56
CA PHE A 101 11.36 -7.94 -3.87
C PHE A 101 11.15 -6.87 -4.95
N ALA A 102 11.17 -7.26 -6.22
CA ALA A 102 10.97 -6.34 -7.32
C ALA A 102 9.91 -6.87 -8.28
N LEU A 103 9.19 -5.95 -8.90
CA LEU A 103 8.26 -6.22 -9.99
C LEU A 103 8.73 -5.47 -11.23
N ASP A 104 8.65 -6.10 -12.40
CA ASP A 104 9.01 -5.47 -13.67
C ASP A 104 7.72 -5.18 -14.47
N GLY A 105 7.51 -3.92 -14.83
CA GLY A 105 6.39 -3.52 -15.68
C GLY A 105 6.59 -4.05 -17.10
N THR A 106 5.60 -4.78 -17.62
CA THR A 106 5.70 -5.46 -18.91
C THR A 106 4.70 -4.95 -19.92
N SER A 107 5.15 -4.76 -21.16
CA SER A 107 4.31 -4.49 -22.34
C SER A 107 3.72 -5.76 -22.97
N LYS A 108 4.02 -6.94 -22.40
CA LYS A 108 3.52 -8.24 -22.91
C LYS A 108 2.06 -8.51 -22.54
N GLY A 109 1.48 -7.73 -21.64
CA GLY A 109 0.09 -7.87 -21.23
C GLY A 109 -0.87 -7.38 -22.31
N SER A 110 -1.93 -8.14 -22.56
CA SER A 110 -3.08 -7.71 -23.37
C SER A 110 -4.32 -7.63 -22.49
N ALA A 111 -5.36 -6.94 -22.95
CA ALA A 111 -6.63 -6.87 -22.24
C ALA A 111 -7.16 -8.28 -21.92
N PRO A 112 -7.61 -8.55 -20.68
CA PRO A 112 -7.91 -7.61 -19.60
C PRO A 112 -6.75 -7.29 -18.64
N PHE A 113 -5.53 -7.77 -18.93
CA PHE A 113 -4.36 -7.77 -18.04
C PHE A 113 -3.24 -6.81 -18.49
N SER A 114 -3.56 -5.78 -19.27
CA SER A 114 -2.60 -4.72 -19.62
C SER A 114 -2.50 -3.66 -18.51
N LEU A 115 -1.41 -2.89 -18.48
CA LEU A 115 -1.26 -1.76 -17.54
C LEU A 115 -2.33 -0.68 -17.75
N ALA A 116 -2.72 -0.44 -19.00
CA ALA A 116 -3.79 0.50 -19.34
C ALA A 116 -5.15 0.02 -18.83
N ASP A 117 -5.48 -1.27 -19.01
CA ASP A 117 -6.73 -1.84 -18.50
C ASP A 117 -6.77 -1.84 -16.97
N MET A 118 -5.64 -2.15 -16.32
CA MET A 118 -5.53 -2.09 -14.87
C MET A 118 -5.77 -0.67 -14.36
N GLN A 119 -5.11 0.33 -14.96
CA GLN A 119 -5.31 1.74 -14.63
C GLN A 119 -6.79 2.14 -14.80
N HIS A 120 -7.40 1.83 -15.95
CA HIS A 120 -8.80 2.14 -16.23
C HIS A 120 -9.77 1.47 -15.25
N LYS A 121 -9.53 0.22 -14.85
CA LYS A 121 -10.40 -0.52 -13.91
C LYS A 121 -10.21 -0.09 -12.46
N MET A 122 -9.01 0.36 -12.11
CA MET A 122 -8.71 0.83 -10.77
C MET A 122 -9.49 2.12 -10.49
N ASP A 123 -9.36 3.13 -11.36
CA ASP A 123 -10.10 4.41 -11.33
C ASP A 123 -10.21 4.99 -9.90
N ILE A 124 -9.11 4.93 -9.17
CA ILE A 124 -9.17 5.07 -7.71
C ILE A 124 -9.23 6.53 -7.34
N THR A 125 -8.61 7.41 -8.10
CA THR A 125 -8.75 8.86 -7.92
C THR A 125 -10.23 9.27 -7.86
N ARG A 126 -11.08 8.78 -8.78
CA ARG A 126 -12.53 9.02 -8.72
C ARG A 126 -13.18 8.36 -7.51
N ARG A 127 -12.79 7.13 -7.16
CA ARG A 127 -13.35 6.41 -6.00
C ARG A 127 -13.02 7.09 -4.67
N LEU A 128 -11.84 7.69 -4.53
CA LEU A 128 -11.46 8.46 -3.35
C LEU A 128 -12.28 9.74 -3.24
N ALA A 129 -12.53 10.42 -4.37
CA ALA A 129 -13.35 11.63 -4.44
C ALA A 129 -14.84 11.36 -4.17
N ALA A 130 -15.34 10.16 -4.49
CA ALA A 130 -16.73 9.76 -4.25
C ALA A 130 -17.05 9.37 -2.79
N ARG A 131 -16.09 9.48 -1.87
CA ARG A 131 -16.30 9.14 -0.45
C ARG A 131 -17.09 10.23 0.25
N ARG A 132 -17.78 9.82 1.32
CA ARG A 132 -18.38 10.73 2.28
C ARG A 132 -17.36 11.12 3.34
N GLU A 133 -17.17 12.41 3.52
CA GLU A 133 -16.45 12.93 4.68
C GLU A 133 -17.31 12.79 5.94
N ALA A 134 -16.70 12.32 7.02
CA ALA A 134 -17.35 12.15 8.32
C ALA A 134 -16.76 13.17 9.31
N THR A 135 -17.59 13.68 10.22
CA THR A 135 -17.07 14.56 11.27
C THR A 135 -16.23 13.76 12.30
N PRO A 136 -15.35 14.42 13.07
CA PRO A 136 -14.61 13.75 14.14
C PRO A 136 -15.52 13.03 15.16
N GLU A 137 -16.71 13.59 15.44
CA GLU A 137 -17.70 13.02 16.36
C GLU A 137 -18.32 11.75 15.77
N GLU A 138 -18.72 11.77 14.51
CA GLU A 138 -19.23 10.59 13.81
C GLU A 138 -18.17 9.47 13.78
N PHE A 139 -16.91 9.83 13.52
CA PHE A 139 -15.80 8.88 13.54
C PHE A 139 -15.58 8.29 14.94
N THR A 140 -15.61 9.13 15.97
CA THR A 140 -15.45 8.70 17.36
C THR A 140 -16.56 7.75 17.78
N GLU A 141 -17.82 8.05 17.44
CA GLU A 141 -18.92 7.13 17.75
C GLU A 141 -18.82 5.83 16.96
N ALA A 142 -18.41 5.86 15.69
CA ALA A 142 -18.15 4.65 14.92
C ALA A 142 -17.06 3.77 15.56
N MET A 143 -16.01 4.39 16.11
CA MET A 143 -14.96 3.69 16.86
C MET A 143 -15.49 3.06 18.16
N ASN A 144 -16.32 3.78 18.91
CA ASN A 144 -16.96 3.26 20.12
C ASN A 144 -17.89 2.07 19.81
N ILE A 145 -18.68 2.17 18.73
CA ILE A 145 -19.53 1.07 18.25
C ILE A 145 -18.67 -0.16 17.93
N ARG A 146 -17.56 0.02 17.21
CA ARG A 146 -16.64 -1.06 16.86
C ARG A 146 -16.06 -1.74 18.10
N GLU A 147 -15.59 -0.96 19.07
CA GLU A 147 -15.05 -1.49 20.34
C GLU A 147 -16.11 -2.30 21.09
N ARG A 148 -17.31 -1.74 21.26
CA ARG A 148 -18.43 -2.44 21.93
C ARG A 148 -18.89 -3.69 21.19
N ALA A 149 -18.72 -3.76 19.87
CA ALA A 149 -19.15 -4.92 19.06
C ALA A 149 -18.07 -6.01 18.97
N TYR A 150 -16.81 -5.69 19.26
CA TYR A 150 -15.70 -6.62 19.09
C TYR A 150 -15.89 -7.88 19.94
N GLY A 151 -15.82 -9.05 19.30
CA GLY A 151 -15.94 -10.36 19.95
C GLY A 151 -17.36 -10.77 20.38
N LYS A 152 -18.39 -9.94 20.17
CA LYS A 152 -19.76 -10.27 20.58
C LYS A 152 -20.39 -11.36 19.71
N ALA A 153 -21.11 -12.28 20.36
CA ALA A 153 -22.10 -13.16 19.75
C ALA A 153 -23.51 -12.54 19.86
N HIS A 154 -24.48 -13.09 19.14
CA HIS A 154 -25.88 -12.62 19.14
C HIS A 154 -25.97 -11.09 18.96
N TYR A 155 -25.37 -10.59 17.88
CA TYR A 155 -25.21 -9.16 17.62
C TYR A 155 -25.76 -8.79 16.24
N THR A 156 -26.53 -7.69 16.20
CA THR A 156 -26.98 -7.06 14.96
C THR A 156 -26.28 -5.71 14.83
N PRO A 157 -25.49 -5.47 13.76
CA PRO A 157 -24.85 -4.18 13.51
C PRO A 157 -25.85 -3.03 13.46
N VAL A 158 -25.49 -1.90 14.10
CA VAL A 158 -26.35 -0.70 14.21
C VAL A 158 -25.97 0.41 13.23
N GLY A 159 -24.84 0.28 12.52
CA GLY A 159 -24.38 1.27 11.56
C GLY A 159 -25.22 1.28 10.28
N SER A 160 -25.41 2.46 9.69
CA SER A 160 -26.10 2.59 8.40
C SER A 160 -25.35 1.87 7.27
N VAL A 161 -26.11 1.24 6.38
CA VAL A 161 -25.62 0.60 5.15
C VAL A 161 -25.69 1.53 3.93
N ASP A 162 -26.09 2.79 4.11
CA ASP A 162 -26.29 3.75 3.02
C ASP A 162 -24.98 4.07 2.30
N ASN A 163 -23.87 4.08 3.04
CA ASN A 163 -22.53 4.32 2.49
C ASN A 163 -21.86 3.08 1.90
N VAL A 164 -22.47 1.89 2.02
CA VAL A 164 -22.00 0.70 1.30
C VAL A 164 -22.34 0.89 -0.18
N PRO A 165 -21.41 0.69 -1.13
CA PRO A 165 -21.73 0.80 -2.55
C PRO A 165 -22.67 -0.33 -3.00
N ALA A 166 -23.42 -0.09 -4.10
CA ALA A 166 -24.24 -1.13 -4.72
C ALA A 166 -23.38 -2.37 -5.05
N GLY A 167 -23.92 -3.56 -4.77
CA GLY A 167 -23.19 -4.82 -4.88
C GLY A 167 -22.12 -5.06 -3.79
N GLY A 168 -21.93 -4.13 -2.85
CA GLY A 168 -21.04 -4.28 -1.71
C GLY A 168 -21.59 -5.23 -0.64
N TRP A 169 -20.70 -5.99 -0.01
CA TRP A 169 -21.05 -6.88 1.10
C TRP A 169 -20.97 -6.17 2.44
N TYR A 170 -21.89 -6.48 3.34
CA TYR A 170 -21.89 -5.99 4.72
C TYR A 170 -22.29 -7.10 5.69
N LEU A 171 -21.88 -6.96 6.96
CA LEU A 171 -22.26 -7.87 8.03
C LEU A 171 -23.73 -7.59 8.40
N LYS A 172 -24.59 -8.60 8.31
CA LYS A 172 -26.02 -8.50 8.65
C LYS A 172 -26.27 -8.88 10.12
N SER A 173 -25.65 -9.95 10.60
CA SER A 173 -25.78 -10.40 11.99
C SER A 173 -24.65 -11.36 12.38
N VAL A 174 -24.48 -11.54 13.70
CA VAL A 174 -23.66 -12.57 14.31
C VAL A 174 -24.56 -13.40 15.21
N HIS A 175 -24.58 -14.71 15.02
CA HIS A 175 -25.39 -15.64 15.81
C HIS A 175 -24.72 -15.97 17.15
N THR A 176 -25.41 -16.74 18.00
CA THR A 176 -24.93 -17.14 19.34
C THR A 176 -23.68 -18.02 19.27
N ASP A 177 -23.53 -18.82 18.22
CA ASP A 177 -22.37 -19.68 17.94
C ASP A 177 -21.23 -18.94 17.22
N HIS A 178 -21.28 -17.61 17.16
CA HIS A 178 -20.38 -16.74 16.41
C HIS A 178 -20.44 -16.87 14.87
N THR A 179 -21.40 -17.61 14.31
CA THR A 179 -21.63 -17.64 12.86
C THR A 179 -22.00 -16.24 12.37
N ARG A 180 -21.32 -15.77 11.31
CA ARG A 180 -21.53 -14.44 10.72
C ARG A 180 -22.38 -14.55 9.46
N VAL A 181 -23.47 -13.80 9.41
CA VAL A 181 -24.33 -13.70 8.24
C VAL A 181 -24.03 -12.40 7.50
N TYR A 182 -23.80 -12.51 6.19
CA TYR A 182 -23.51 -11.38 5.32
C TYR A 182 -24.65 -11.18 4.33
N ALA A 183 -24.86 -9.93 3.94
CA ALA A 183 -25.79 -9.56 2.88
C ALA A 183 -25.08 -8.66 1.86
N ARG A 184 -25.63 -8.64 0.64
CA ARG A 184 -25.14 -7.81 -0.45
C ARG A 184 -26.12 -6.67 -0.68
N LYS A 185 -25.64 -5.44 -0.74
CA LYS A 185 -26.48 -4.29 -1.07
C LYS A 185 -26.93 -4.42 -2.53
N ALA A 186 -28.22 -4.18 -2.76
CA ALA A 186 -28.79 -4.10 -4.11
C ALA A 186 -28.06 -3.05 -4.95
#